data_AF-A0A167A9V2-F1
#
_entry.id   AF-A0A167A9V2-F1
#
_cell.length_a   1.000
_cell.length_b   1.000
_cell.length_c   1.000
_cell.angle_alpha   90.00
_cell.angle_beta   90.00
_cell.angle_gamma   90.00
#
_symmetry.space_group_name_H-M   'P 1'
#
loop_
_entity.id
_entity.type
_entity.pdbx_description
1 polymer ?
#
loop_
_entity_poly.entity_id
_entity_poly.type
_entity_poly.pdbx_seq_one_letter_code
_entity_poly.pdbx_strand_id
1 'polypeptide(L)'
;MQEIAFTPQMMVVMGLLGLTIVLFVTEVVRIDVAAVSIMVLLGLLSLVPGLESISDPHRLFDGFASNAVISIIAVMIIGAGLDKTGIMSRVAGLIMRSGGTTEKRVVPMISGTVGVISSFMQNVGAAALFLPVVSRISARTGLKMSRLLMPMGFCAILGGTITMVGSSPLILLNDLLPEGMEPFGLFDVTPIGLALVATGILYFVFLGRFVLPVTKGEQPTAESTEEYFQRVYGLDFVIREVRLEDHNGLAGRTVGELEAEHPVIVIGTFMNGELRVGPWSGLVLEPNAHLALLGRHEALESFAARSANPLKDRLDVFGDALAPNQSGIAEVVLPPGSELIGKKVTDIAMRKTYGLSVLGIHRGEETIRSGVREIPLLAGDTLVCHCRWDSLAHIEKNRDFVVITSEYPHEELRPQKVPFALTFFLIALALILFTDLRLSVALLVGAVGMILSGVLSMDEAYKAVSWKTVFLLASLIPLGAAVEQTGTAAWIAHQTLTYLGQVSPWVLQATLAILATFFTLVMSNVGATVLLVPLAVSIAVAAQGMGMDADPRVFALTVAIATSNSFLIPTHQVNALIMGPGGYRVKDFMKAGGIMTVLFLVVSLVMLNLVF
;
A
#
# COMPACT_ATOMS: atom_id res chain seq x y z
N MET A 1 -36.90 26.07 24.21
CA MET A 1 -36.02 26.01 23.03
C MET A 1 -36.56 27.00 22.01
N GLN A 2 -35.73 27.92 21.50
CA GLN A 2 -36.12 28.68 20.32
C GLN A 2 -36.02 27.72 19.13
N GLU A 3 -37.14 27.50 18.42
CA GLU A 3 -37.12 26.73 17.19
C GLU A 3 -36.17 27.41 16.20
N ILE A 4 -35.13 26.70 15.76
CA ILE A 4 -34.29 27.15 14.65
C ILE A 4 -35.15 27.04 13.39
N ALA A 5 -35.59 28.19 12.87
CA ALA A 5 -36.39 28.24 11.66
C ALA A 5 -35.60 27.67 10.48
N PHE A 6 -36.25 26.80 9.71
CA PHE A 6 -35.64 26.18 8.54
C PHE A 6 -35.51 27.19 7.40
N THR A 7 -34.28 27.52 7.01
CA THR A 7 -34.01 28.59 6.03
C THR A 7 -33.80 28.04 4.60
N PRO A 8 -33.99 28.86 3.55
CA PRO A 8 -33.67 28.46 2.18
C PRO A 8 -32.20 28.04 2.00
N GLN A 9 -31.28 28.67 2.72
CA GLN A 9 -29.86 28.30 2.69
C GLN A 9 -29.64 26.90 3.26
N MET A 10 -30.31 26.55 4.38
CA MET A 10 -30.26 25.20 4.93
C MET A 10 -30.81 24.16 3.95
N MET A 11 -31.89 24.49 3.23
CA MET A 11 -32.45 23.59 2.20
C MET A 11 -31.45 23.28 1.09
N VAL A 12 -30.74 24.30 0.60
CA VAL A 12 -29.74 24.13 -0.46
C VAL A 12 -28.54 23.34 0.04
N VAL A 13 -28.03 23.66 1.24
CA VAL A 13 -26.90 22.93 1.84
C VAL A 13 -27.26 21.47 2.10
N MET A 14 -28.45 21.17 2.62
CA MET A 14 -28.91 19.78 2.77
C MET A 14 -29.09 19.09 1.41
N GLY A 15 -29.55 19.80 0.38
CA GLY A 15 -29.60 19.29 -0.99
C GLY A 15 -28.21 18.91 -1.52
N LEU A 16 -27.21 19.76 -1.29
CA LEU A 16 -25.81 19.49 -1.65
C LEU A 16 -25.21 18.34 -0.85
N LEU A 17 -25.52 18.24 0.44
CA LEU A 17 -25.14 17.10 1.28
C LEU A 17 -25.74 15.79 0.74
N GLY A 18 -27.04 15.80 0.45
CA GLY A 18 -27.74 14.66 -0.15
C GLY A 18 -27.13 14.26 -1.51
N LEU A 19 -26.85 15.26 -2.37
CA LEU A 19 -26.17 15.03 -3.65
C LEU A 19 -24.77 14.44 -3.46
N THR A 20 -23.99 14.96 -2.50
CA THR A 20 -22.65 14.46 -2.18
C THR A 20 -22.70 12.99 -1.76
N ILE A 21 -23.63 12.65 -0.85
CA ILE A 21 -23.84 11.27 -0.41
C ILE A 21 -24.23 10.40 -1.61
N VAL A 22 -25.20 10.81 -2.43
CA VAL A 22 -25.63 10.03 -3.61
C VAL A 22 -24.47 9.81 -4.59
N LEU A 23 -23.67 10.85 -4.89
CA LEU A 23 -22.54 10.72 -5.81
C LEU A 23 -21.45 9.78 -5.27
N PHE A 24 -21.19 9.80 -3.96
CA PHE A 24 -20.22 8.89 -3.35
C PHE A 24 -20.73 7.45 -3.26
N VAL A 25 -22.00 7.25 -2.90
CA VAL A 25 -22.63 5.92 -2.78
C VAL A 25 -22.76 5.23 -4.14
N THR A 26 -23.18 5.98 -5.15
CA THR A 26 -23.46 5.42 -6.49
C THR A 26 -22.21 5.23 -7.32
N GLU A 27 -21.09 5.87 -6.95
CA GLU A 27 -19.82 5.85 -7.67
C GLU A 27 -19.93 6.13 -9.19
N VAL A 28 -20.98 6.86 -9.62
CA VAL A 28 -21.22 7.18 -11.05
C VAL A 28 -20.07 7.97 -11.63
N VAL A 29 -19.42 8.80 -10.80
CA VAL A 29 -18.19 9.51 -11.11
C VAL A 29 -17.17 9.24 -10.02
N ARG A 30 -15.89 9.45 -10.34
CA ARG A 30 -14.82 9.33 -9.34
C ARG A 30 -15.05 10.31 -8.19
N ILE A 31 -14.68 9.89 -6.98
CA ILE A 31 -14.92 10.63 -5.73
C ILE A 31 -14.27 12.02 -5.74
N ASP A 32 -13.08 12.16 -6.35
CA ASP A 32 -12.40 13.44 -6.52
C ASP A 32 -13.15 14.38 -7.48
N VAL A 33 -13.72 13.84 -8.56
CA VAL A 33 -14.56 14.60 -9.49
C VAL A 33 -15.86 15.05 -8.82
N ALA A 34 -16.50 14.17 -8.04
CA ALA A 34 -17.69 14.51 -7.27
C ALA A 34 -17.40 15.65 -6.28
N ALA A 35 -16.31 15.58 -5.52
CA ALA A 35 -15.91 16.62 -4.57
C ALA A 35 -15.70 17.98 -5.26
N VAL A 36 -14.96 18.01 -6.37
CA VAL A 36 -14.74 19.24 -7.15
C VAL A 36 -16.07 19.78 -7.70
N SER A 37 -16.96 18.90 -8.18
CA SER A 37 -18.29 19.32 -8.64
C SER A 37 -19.12 19.95 -7.53
N ILE A 38 -19.09 19.40 -6.31
CA ILE A 38 -19.79 19.99 -5.16
C ILE A 38 -19.20 21.35 -4.79
N MET A 39 -17.87 21.50 -4.76
CA MET A 39 -17.22 22.80 -4.52
C MET A 39 -17.63 23.84 -5.58
N VAL A 40 -17.63 23.46 -6.86
CA VAL A 40 -18.06 24.35 -7.95
C VAL A 40 -19.54 24.72 -7.81
N LEU A 41 -20.41 23.74 -7.51
CA LEU A 41 -21.83 23.99 -7.27
C LEU A 41 -22.06 24.93 -6.08
N LEU A 42 -21.32 24.74 -4.98
CA LEU A 42 -21.37 25.60 -3.80
C LEU A 42 -21.03 27.05 -4.17
N GLY A 43 -19.95 27.25 -4.94
CA GLY A 43 -19.56 28.56 -5.46
C GLY A 43 -20.62 29.19 -6.37
N LEU A 44 -21.15 28.42 -7.33
CA LEU A 44 -22.19 28.91 -8.26
C LEU A 44 -23.49 29.26 -7.54
N LEU A 45 -23.91 28.44 -6.56
CA LEU A 45 -25.11 28.68 -5.77
C LEU A 45 -24.97 29.90 -4.85
N SER A 46 -23.76 30.20 -4.39
CA SER A 46 -23.48 31.40 -3.59
C SER A 46 -23.61 32.70 -4.39
N LEU A 47 -23.64 32.63 -5.73
CA LEU A 47 -23.91 33.80 -6.59
C LEU A 47 -25.41 34.06 -6.79
N VAL A 48 -26.29 33.16 -6.35
CA VAL A 48 -27.74 33.31 -6.48
C VAL A 48 -28.24 34.28 -5.40
N PRO A 49 -29.02 35.33 -5.76
CA PRO A 49 -29.56 36.26 -4.78
C PRO A 49 -30.33 35.56 -3.66
N GLY A 50 -29.97 35.85 -2.40
CA GLY A 50 -30.55 35.23 -1.21
C GLY A 50 -29.82 33.97 -0.70
N LEU A 51 -28.81 33.46 -1.43
CA LEU A 51 -27.96 32.34 -1.02
C LEU A 51 -26.49 32.74 -0.80
N GLU A 52 -26.20 34.03 -0.77
CA GLU A 52 -24.85 34.61 -0.61
C GLU A 52 -24.14 34.17 0.67
N SER A 53 -24.90 33.78 1.71
CA SER A 53 -24.36 33.31 2.98
C SER A 53 -24.02 31.81 3.02
N ILE A 54 -24.23 31.06 1.94
CA ILE A 54 -23.85 29.63 1.89
C ILE A 54 -22.33 29.48 1.90
N SER A 55 -21.63 30.30 1.12
CA SER A 55 -20.17 30.35 1.15
C SER A 55 -19.67 31.70 0.64
N ASP A 56 -18.59 32.20 1.22
CA ASP A 56 -17.86 33.35 0.68
C ASP A 56 -17.12 32.92 -0.61
N PRO A 57 -17.46 33.49 -1.80
CA PRO A 57 -16.79 33.15 -3.05
C PRO A 57 -15.27 33.37 -3.02
N HIS A 58 -14.76 34.27 -2.16
CA HIS A 58 -13.33 34.50 -1.99
C HIS A 58 -12.64 33.41 -1.20
N ARG A 59 -13.37 32.69 -0.35
CA ARG A 59 -12.86 31.61 0.51
C ARG A 59 -13.16 30.22 -0.03
N LEU A 60 -13.85 30.12 -1.16
CA LEU A 60 -14.24 28.83 -1.77
C LEU A 60 -13.04 27.89 -1.99
N PHE A 61 -11.88 28.45 -2.33
CA PHE A 61 -10.66 27.69 -2.62
C PHE A 61 -9.68 27.60 -1.44
N ASP A 62 -10.03 28.14 -0.26
CA ASP A 62 -9.15 28.14 0.91
C ASP A 62 -8.80 26.73 1.38
N GLY A 63 -9.65 25.75 1.08
CA GLY A 63 -9.37 24.34 1.31
C GLY A 63 -8.05 23.85 0.69
N PHE A 64 -7.61 24.43 -0.45
CA PHE A 64 -6.31 24.10 -1.06
C PHE A 64 -5.11 24.66 -0.29
N ALA A 65 -5.32 25.74 0.46
CA ALA A 65 -4.32 26.35 1.34
C ALA A 65 -4.43 25.86 2.79
N SER A 66 -5.31 24.88 3.06
CA SER A 66 -5.57 24.35 4.39
C SER A 66 -4.35 23.62 4.97
N ASN A 67 -4.23 23.66 6.30
CA ASN A 67 -3.12 23.05 7.00
C ASN A 67 -3.11 21.52 6.81
N ALA A 68 -4.29 20.89 6.77
CA ALA A 68 -4.47 19.47 6.53
C ALA A 68 -4.00 19.04 5.13
N VAL A 69 -4.38 19.79 4.08
CA VAL A 69 -3.99 19.47 2.69
C VAL A 69 -2.48 19.55 2.52
N ILE A 70 -1.86 20.63 3.02
CA ILE A 70 -0.40 20.79 2.95
C ILE A 70 0.32 19.73 3.80
N SER A 71 -0.20 19.39 4.98
CA SER A 71 0.34 18.32 5.84
C SER A 71 0.31 16.97 5.14
N ILE A 72 -0.79 16.63 4.45
CA ILE A 72 -0.94 15.37 3.71
C ILE A 72 0.06 15.28 2.55
N ILE A 73 0.25 16.37 1.81
CA ILE A 73 1.28 16.44 0.76
C ILE A 73 2.67 16.17 1.35
N ALA A 74 3.03 16.86 2.43
CA ALA A 74 4.33 16.68 3.07
C ALA A 74 4.54 15.26 3.60
N VAL A 75 3.51 14.62 4.16
CA VAL A 75 3.57 13.26 4.70
C VAL A 75 3.72 12.23 3.60
N MET A 76 3.05 12.40 2.47
CA MET A 76 3.24 11.53 1.31
C MET A 76 4.66 11.63 0.75
N ILE A 77 5.23 12.85 0.71
CA ILE A 77 6.62 13.08 0.28
C ILE A 77 7.61 12.44 1.28
N ILE A 78 7.42 12.65 2.58
CA ILE A 78 8.25 12.05 3.64
C ILE A 78 8.19 10.52 3.57
N GLY A 79 6.98 9.95 3.42
CA GLY A 79 6.78 8.52 3.29
C GLY A 79 7.53 7.93 2.09
N ALA A 80 7.41 8.57 0.92
CA ALA A 80 8.14 8.17 -0.28
C ALA A 80 9.66 8.34 -0.13
N GLY A 81 10.11 9.39 0.55
CA GLY A 81 11.53 9.60 0.85
C GLY A 81 12.11 8.50 1.74
N LEU A 82 11.41 8.14 2.82
CA LEU A 82 11.78 7.03 3.69
C LEU A 82 11.83 5.71 2.91
N ASP A 83 10.82 5.46 2.08
CA ASP A 83 10.74 4.27 1.25
C ASP A 83 11.91 4.16 0.26
N LYS A 84 12.22 5.23 -0.48
CA LYS A 84 13.34 5.30 -1.43
C LYS A 84 14.69 5.01 -0.79
N THR A 85 14.87 5.19 0.51
CA THR A 85 16.10 4.80 1.20
C THR A 85 16.23 3.30 1.46
N GLY A 86 15.19 2.52 1.20
CA GLY A 86 15.16 1.08 1.49
C GLY A 86 15.16 0.76 3.00
N ILE A 87 14.89 1.73 3.88
CA ILE A 87 14.83 1.51 5.33
C ILE A 87 13.83 0.40 5.69
N MET A 88 12.74 0.33 4.93
CA MET A 88 11.69 -0.66 5.06
C MET A 88 12.17 -2.09 4.81
N SER A 89 13.09 -2.27 3.85
CA SER A 89 13.72 -3.57 3.60
C SER A 89 14.62 -4.03 4.76
N ARG A 90 15.20 -3.09 5.52
CA ARG A 90 15.99 -3.41 6.72
C ARG A 90 15.11 -3.80 7.89
N VAL A 91 14.00 -3.08 8.11
CA VAL A 91 12.99 -3.44 9.12
C VAL A 91 12.46 -4.85 8.85
N ALA A 92 12.15 -5.16 7.59
CA ALA A 92 11.76 -6.49 7.15
C ALA A 92 12.80 -7.58 7.49
N GLY A 93 14.08 -7.32 7.21
CA GLY A 93 15.18 -8.23 7.55
C GLY A 93 15.31 -8.48 9.06
N LEU A 94 15.02 -7.47 9.89
CA LEU A 94 15.05 -7.57 11.35
C LEU A 94 13.89 -8.44 11.88
N ILE A 95 12.69 -8.28 11.31
CA ILE A 95 11.55 -9.17 11.57
C ILE A 95 11.90 -10.61 11.20
N MET A 96 12.49 -10.83 10.02
CA MET A 96 12.87 -12.17 9.55
C MET A 96 13.94 -12.84 10.43
N ARG A 97 14.89 -12.06 10.97
CA ARG A 97 15.92 -12.59 11.89
C ARG A 97 15.36 -12.95 13.27
N SER A 98 14.35 -12.22 13.74
CA SER A 98 13.89 -12.31 15.14
C SER A 98 12.56 -13.06 15.31
N GLY A 99 11.74 -13.15 14.25
CA GLY A 99 10.36 -13.67 14.29
C GLY A 99 10.22 -15.19 14.32
N GLY A 100 11.27 -15.94 13.95
CA GLY A 100 11.22 -17.40 13.85
C GLY A 100 10.29 -17.90 12.74
N THR A 101 9.79 -19.14 12.88
CA THR A 101 8.97 -19.82 11.84
C THR A 101 7.50 -20.03 12.23
N THR A 102 7.08 -19.56 13.41
CA THR A 102 5.75 -19.85 13.96
C THR A 102 4.81 -18.66 13.84
N GLU A 103 3.56 -18.90 13.42
CA GLU A 103 2.52 -17.88 13.28
C GLU A 103 2.34 -17.03 14.55
N LYS A 104 2.40 -17.65 15.73
CA LYS A 104 2.26 -16.97 17.04
C LYS A 104 3.33 -15.91 17.31
N ARG A 105 4.49 -15.96 16.65
CA ARG A 105 5.56 -14.97 16.79
C ARG A 105 5.57 -14.01 15.60
N VAL A 106 5.37 -14.53 14.40
CA VAL A 106 5.43 -13.77 13.15
C VAL A 106 4.26 -12.77 13.03
N VAL A 107 3.03 -13.19 13.32
CA VAL A 107 1.84 -12.33 13.21
C VAL A 107 1.94 -11.09 14.10
N PRO A 108 2.14 -11.20 15.43
CA PRO A 108 2.24 -10.00 16.28
C PRO A 108 3.43 -9.11 15.91
N MET A 109 4.54 -9.69 15.45
CA MET A 109 5.71 -8.92 15.03
C MET A 109 5.43 -8.09 13.77
N ILE A 110 4.83 -8.69 12.74
CA ILE A 110 4.44 -7.99 11.52
C ILE A 110 3.38 -6.93 11.84
N SER A 111 2.31 -7.32 12.54
CA SER A 111 1.20 -6.43 12.91
C SER A 111 1.64 -5.25 13.77
N GLY A 112 2.51 -5.47 14.76
CA GLY A 112 3.06 -4.39 15.59
C GLY A 112 3.97 -3.47 14.80
N THR A 113 4.86 -4.02 13.97
CA THR A 113 5.81 -3.20 13.21
C THR A 113 5.10 -2.36 12.15
N VAL A 114 4.14 -2.93 11.41
CA VAL A 114 3.36 -2.17 10.43
C VAL A 114 2.47 -1.14 11.11
N GLY A 115 1.90 -1.44 12.28
CA GLY A 115 1.08 -0.49 13.04
C GLY A 115 1.88 0.75 13.48
N VAL A 116 3.09 0.56 13.99
CA VAL A 116 3.99 1.67 14.35
C VAL A 116 4.44 2.46 13.12
N ILE A 117 4.70 1.80 12.00
CA ILE A 117 5.12 2.53 10.79
C ILE A 117 3.96 3.32 10.19
N SER A 118 2.76 2.74 10.20
CA SER A 118 1.54 3.38 9.73
C SER A 118 1.11 4.57 10.60
N SER A 119 1.67 4.73 11.81
CA SER A 119 1.40 5.90 12.62
C SER A 119 2.10 7.16 12.13
N PHE A 120 3.08 7.06 11.23
CA PHE A 120 3.83 8.20 10.69
C PHE A 120 3.78 8.27 9.15
N MET A 121 3.21 7.26 8.52
CA MET A 121 3.14 7.12 7.08
C MET A 121 1.73 6.70 6.69
N GLN A 122 1.27 7.13 5.51
CA GLN A 122 -0.07 6.81 5.05
C GLN A 122 -0.27 5.28 5.00
N ASN A 123 -1.41 4.82 5.53
CA ASN A 123 -1.74 3.40 5.68
C ASN A 123 -1.43 2.52 4.46
N VAL A 124 -1.67 3.06 3.26
CA VAL A 124 -1.48 2.37 1.99
C VAL A 124 -0.01 2.19 1.64
N GLY A 125 0.80 3.24 1.87
CA GLY A 125 2.24 3.15 1.74
C GLY A 125 2.79 2.10 2.70
N ALA A 126 2.39 2.13 3.97
CA ALA A 126 2.83 1.13 4.95
C ALA A 126 2.48 -0.30 4.51
N ALA A 127 1.23 -0.53 4.08
CA ALA A 127 0.80 -1.86 3.62
C ALA A 127 1.51 -2.33 2.35
N ALA A 128 1.71 -1.45 1.36
CA ALA A 128 2.41 -1.76 0.11
C ALA A 128 3.85 -2.19 0.36
N LEU A 129 4.53 -1.53 1.29
CA LEU A 129 5.91 -1.85 1.65
C LEU A 129 6.02 -3.15 2.43
N PHE A 130 4.99 -3.51 3.20
CA PHE A 130 4.95 -4.78 3.89
C PHE A 130 4.50 -5.95 3.02
N LEU A 131 3.81 -5.72 1.90
CA LEU A 131 3.39 -6.80 0.99
C LEU A 131 4.55 -7.70 0.52
N PRO A 132 5.67 -7.18 -0.04
CA PRO A 132 6.82 -8.01 -0.41
C PRO A 132 7.52 -8.62 0.81
N VAL A 133 7.45 -7.96 1.96
CA VAL A 133 8.02 -8.47 3.22
C VAL A 133 7.26 -9.70 3.69
N VAL A 134 5.93 -9.62 3.73
CA VAL A 134 5.06 -10.73 4.09
C VAL A 134 5.21 -11.86 3.08
N SER A 135 5.40 -11.55 1.79
CA SER A 135 5.72 -12.54 0.76
C SER A 135 6.98 -13.33 1.06
N ARG A 136 8.09 -12.63 1.34
CA ARG A 136 9.36 -13.28 1.71
C ARG A 136 9.25 -14.10 2.99
N ILE A 137 8.53 -13.60 3.99
CA ILE A 137 8.29 -14.32 5.23
C ILE A 137 7.46 -15.59 4.97
N SER A 138 6.42 -15.50 4.14
CA SER A 138 5.60 -16.65 3.74
C SER A 138 6.43 -17.71 3.02
N ALA A 139 7.26 -17.30 2.05
CA ALA A 139 8.14 -18.20 1.31
C ALA A 139 9.16 -18.91 2.21
N ARG A 140 9.82 -18.17 3.13
CA ARG A 140 10.82 -18.75 4.03
C ARG A 140 10.25 -19.60 5.16
N THR A 141 9.13 -19.20 5.74
CA THR A 141 8.55 -19.90 6.90
C THR A 141 7.57 -21.01 6.52
N GLY A 142 7.09 -21.02 5.27
CA GLY A 142 6.01 -21.90 4.81
C GLY A 142 4.62 -21.51 5.33
N LEU A 143 4.51 -20.42 6.09
CA LEU A 143 3.21 -19.89 6.53
C LEU A 143 2.44 -19.36 5.33
N LYS A 144 1.12 -19.60 5.28
CA LYS A 144 0.27 -19.11 4.20
C LYS A 144 0.18 -17.58 4.21
N MET A 145 0.44 -16.96 3.07
CA MET A 145 0.30 -15.52 2.84
C MET A 145 -1.05 -14.96 3.34
N SER A 146 -2.14 -15.66 3.04
CA SER A 146 -3.51 -15.28 3.45
C SER A 146 -3.73 -15.23 4.96
N ARG A 147 -2.84 -15.81 5.78
CA ARG A 147 -2.91 -15.69 7.24
C ARG A 147 -2.05 -14.54 7.79
N LEU A 148 -1.16 -13.98 6.98
CA LEU A 148 -0.27 -12.90 7.39
C LEU A 148 -0.75 -11.54 6.89
N LEU A 149 -1.36 -11.47 5.70
CA LEU A 149 -1.76 -10.20 5.08
C LEU A 149 -2.91 -9.49 5.79
N MET A 150 -3.96 -10.19 6.20
CA MET A 150 -5.09 -9.57 6.89
C MET A 150 -4.72 -8.99 8.26
N PRO A 151 -3.95 -9.70 9.14
CA PRO A 151 -3.42 -9.10 10.37
C PRO A 151 -2.51 -7.89 10.13
N MET A 152 -1.69 -7.94 9.07
CA MET A 152 -0.83 -6.83 8.66
C MET A 152 -1.68 -5.62 8.22
N GLY A 153 -2.61 -5.81 7.29
CA GLY A 153 -3.44 -4.74 6.75
C GLY A 153 -4.35 -4.09 7.78
N PHE A 154 -4.98 -4.89 8.64
CA PHE A 154 -5.84 -4.34 9.71
C PHE A 154 -5.02 -3.55 10.72
N CYS A 155 -3.84 -4.04 11.11
CA CYS A 155 -2.98 -3.30 12.03
C CYS A 155 -2.32 -2.08 11.39
N ALA A 156 -2.15 -2.04 10.06
CA ALA A 156 -1.79 -0.82 9.36
C ALA A 156 -2.90 0.24 9.50
N ILE A 157 -4.16 -0.12 9.23
CA ILE A 157 -5.31 0.80 9.41
C ILE A 157 -5.41 1.28 10.87
N LEU A 158 -5.31 0.38 11.84
CA LEU A 158 -5.32 0.73 13.28
C LEU A 158 -4.12 1.61 13.65
N GLY A 159 -2.94 1.34 13.10
CA GLY A 159 -1.73 2.14 13.31
C GLY A 159 -1.88 3.59 12.89
N GLY A 160 -2.66 3.84 11.83
CA GLY A 160 -3.04 5.17 11.38
C GLY A 160 -3.82 6.00 12.40
N THR A 161 -4.27 5.39 13.51
CA THR A 161 -4.96 6.07 14.62
C THR A 161 -4.04 6.42 15.81
N ILE A 162 -2.75 6.07 15.76
CA ILE A 162 -1.79 6.37 16.84
C ILE A 162 -1.38 7.84 16.86
N THR A 163 -1.33 8.52 15.71
CA THR A 163 -1.02 9.95 15.66
C THR A 163 -2.02 10.69 14.79
N MET A 164 -2.09 12.01 14.97
CA MET A 164 -2.90 12.89 14.11
C MET A 164 -2.48 12.86 12.64
N VAL A 165 -1.30 12.33 12.32
CA VAL A 165 -0.74 12.25 10.97
C VAL A 165 -0.91 10.86 10.32
N GLY A 166 -1.24 9.84 11.12
CA GLY A 166 -1.31 8.46 10.63
C GLY A 166 -2.43 8.21 9.61
N SER A 167 -3.51 8.99 9.64
CA SER A 167 -4.66 8.80 8.76
C SER A 167 -5.25 10.12 8.26
N SER A 168 -5.82 10.08 7.05
CA SER A 168 -6.43 11.27 6.43
C SER A 168 -7.56 11.89 7.25
N PRO A 169 -8.48 11.11 7.89
CA PRO A 169 -9.47 11.67 8.81
C PRO A 169 -8.87 12.49 9.97
N LEU A 170 -7.81 11.97 10.60
CA LEU A 170 -7.19 12.65 11.73
C LEU A 170 -6.41 13.89 11.31
N ILE A 171 -5.71 13.86 10.17
CA ILE A 171 -5.01 15.07 9.68
C ILE A 171 -6.01 16.21 9.43
N LEU A 172 -7.18 15.87 8.90
CA LEU A 172 -8.22 16.83 8.56
C LEU A 172 -8.99 17.34 9.78
N LEU A 173 -9.03 16.59 10.89
CA LEU A 173 -9.87 16.89 12.05
C LEU A 173 -9.70 18.33 12.54
N ASN A 174 -8.45 18.79 12.74
CA ASN A 174 -8.18 20.13 13.26
C ASN A 174 -8.66 21.25 12.33
N ASP A 175 -8.72 21.01 11.02
CA ASP A 175 -9.21 21.99 10.03
C ASP A 175 -10.74 21.99 9.91
N LEU A 176 -11.42 20.99 10.50
CA LEU A 176 -12.88 20.91 10.59
C LEU A 176 -13.43 21.35 11.94
N LEU A 177 -12.55 21.67 12.90
CA LEU A 177 -12.98 22.23 14.18
C LEU A 177 -13.36 23.72 13.99
N PRO A 178 -14.40 24.21 14.69
CA PRO A 178 -14.75 25.62 14.67
C PRO A 178 -13.60 26.53 15.12
N GLU A 179 -13.58 27.76 14.62
CA GLU A 179 -12.61 28.77 15.06
C GLU A 179 -12.70 29.01 16.59
N GLY A 180 -11.54 29.07 17.24
CA GLY A 180 -11.43 29.28 18.70
C GLY A 180 -11.43 27.99 19.53
N MET A 181 -11.68 26.83 18.93
CA MET A 181 -11.48 25.54 19.58
C MET A 181 -10.00 25.15 19.60
N GLU A 182 -9.52 24.66 20.73
CA GLU A 182 -8.13 24.21 20.85
C GLU A 182 -7.89 22.97 19.96
N PRO A 183 -6.91 23.02 19.04
CA PRO A 183 -6.62 21.89 18.17
C PRO A 183 -6.01 20.72 18.94
N PHE A 184 -6.13 19.51 18.40
CA PHE A 184 -5.43 18.35 18.94
C PHE A 184 -3.95 18.38 18.56
N GLY A 185 -3.10 18.12 19.54
CA GLY A 185 -1.68 17.85 19.36
C GLY A 185 -1.44 16.50 18.67
N LEU A 186 -0.22 16.30 18.17
CA LEU A 186 0.13 15.11 17.37
C LEU A 186 -0.16 13.78 18.07
N PHE A 187 0.05 13.72 19.39
CA PHE A 187 -0.02 12.49 20.18
C PHE A 187 -1.22 12.42 21.13
N ASP A 188 -2.17 13.35 21.04
CA ASP A 188 -3.38 13.34 21.89
C ASP A 188 -4.22 12.07 21.68
N VAL A 189 -4.23 11.56 20.45
CA VAL A 189 -4.93 10.32 20.07
C VAL A 189 -4.14 9.03 20.40
N THR A 190 -2.87 9.15 20.79
CA THR A 190 -1.96 8.00 20.96
C THR A 190 -2.43 6.95 21.96
N PRO A 191 -2.98 7.30 23.14
CA PRO A 191 -3.50 6.27 24.05
C PRO A 191 -4.58 5.40 23.40
N ILE A 192 -5.47 6.02 22.63
CA ILE A 192 -6.57 5.35 21.92
C ILE A 192 -6.00 4.46 20.80
N GLY A 193 -5.11 5.01 19.96
CA GLY A 193 -4.51 4.26 18.85
C GLY A 193 -3.65 3.08 19.32
N LEU A 194 -2.89 3.23 20.42
CA LEU A 194 -2.12 2.13 21.00
C LEU A 194 -3.04 1.03 21.54
N ALA A 195 -4.13 1.39 22.21
CA ALA A 195 -5.13 0.42 22.67
C ALA A 195 -5.79 -0.33 21.50
N LEU A 196 -6.09 0.38 20.40
CA LEU A 196 -6.65 -0.20 19.19
C LEU A 196 -5.68 -1.16 18.50
N VAL A 197 -4.41 -0.78 18.31
CA VAL A 197 -3.38 -1.66 17.74
C VAL A 197 -3.13 -2.88 18.64
N ALA A 198 -3.02 -2.69 19.95
CA ALA A 198 -2.89 -3.79 20.89
C ALA A 198 -4.08 -4.75 20.79
N THR A 199 -5.31 -4.23 20.74
CA THR A 199 -6.53 -5.02 20.55
C THR A 199 -6.50 -5.79 19.24
N GLY A 200 -6.05 -5.15 18.15
CA GLY A 200 -5.91 -5.79 16.85
C GLY A 200 -4.92 -6.95 16.86
N ILE A 201 -3.75 -6.75 17.48
CA ILE A 201 -2.74 -7.79 17.64
C ILE A 201 -3.28 -8.95 18.48
N LEU A 202 -3.87 -8.67 19.65
CA LEU A 202 -4.43 -9.70 20.53
C LEU A 202 -5.55 -10.48 19.84
N TYR A 203 -6.41 -9.79 19.09
CA TYR A 203 -7.46 -10.40 18.29
C TYR A 203 -6.91 -11.44 17.31
N PHE A 204 -5.91 -11.09 16.50
CA PHE A 204 -5.34 -12.05 15.55
C PHE A 204 -4.51 -13.15 16.21
N VAL A 205 -3.86 -12.87 17.35
CA VAL A 205 -3.13 -13.89 18.12
C VAL A 205 -4.08 -14.95 18.70
N PHE A 206 -5.23 -14.54 19.25
CA PHE A 206 -6.16 -15.46 19.92
C PHE A 206 -7.25 -16.03 19.00
N LEU A 207 -7.86 -15.19 18.16
CA LEU A 207 -8.98 -15.55 17.29
C LEU A 207 -8.54 -15.80 15.84
N GLY A 208 -7.31 -15.47 15.45
CA GLY A 208 -6.84 -15.61 14.07
C GLY A 208 -7.01 -17.02 13.51
N ARG A 209 -6.82 -18.06 14.33
CA ARG A 209 -7.04 -19.47 13.92
C ARG A 209 -8.46 -19.79 13.46
N PHE A 210 -9.46 -19.05 13.96
CA PHE A 210 -10.87 -19.27 13.65
C PHE A 210 -11.40 -18.32 12.58
N VAL A 211 -10.84 -17.12 12.56
CA VAL A 211 -11.32 -16.02 11.75
C VAL A 211 -10.62 -15.98 10.40
N LEU A 212 -9.30 -16.15 10.37
CA LEU A 212 -8.51 -15.96 9.15
C LEU A 212 -8.83 -17.04 8.11
N PRO A 213 -9.12 -16.65 6.86
CA PRO A 213 -9.40 -17.61 5.82
C PRO A 213 -8.14 -18.39 5.48
N VAL A 214 -8.27 -19.71 5.41
CA VAL A 214 -7.27 -20.59 4.81
C VAL A 214 -7.65 -20.72 3.34
N THR A 215 -7.46 -19.65 2.56
CA THR A 215 -7.71 -19.73 1.13
C THR A 215 -6.77 -20.80 0.54
N LYS A 216 -7.31 -21.68 -0.31
CA LYS A 216 -6.52 -22.41 -1.30
C LYS A 216 -6.12 -21.39 -2.38
N GLY A 217 -5.34 -20.40 -2.00
CA GLY A 217 -4.67 -19.59 -3.01
C GLY A 217 -3.60 -20.49 -3.60
N GLU A 218 -3.78 -20.89 -4.87
CA GLU A 218 -2.67 -20.73 -5.80
C GLU A 218 -1.99 -19.41 -5.43
N GLN A 219 -0.69 -19.48 -5.17
CA GLN A 219 0.08 -18.27 -4.90
C GLN A 219 -0.33 -17.27 -5.97
N PRO A 220 -0.82 -16.07 -5.61
CA PRO A 220 -0.97 -15.01 -6.58
C PRO A 220 0.47 -14.61 -6.93
N THR A 221 1.04 -15.37 -7.85
CA THR A 221 1.96 -14.82 -8.81
C THR A 221 1.16 -13.68 -9.45
N ALA A 222 1.49 -12.45 -9.06
CA ALA A 222 1.10 -11.26 -9.82
C ALA A 222 1.19 -11.65 -11.29
N GLU A 223 0.06 -11.63 -12.02
CA GLU A 223 -0.12 -12.24 -13.36
C GLU A 223 1.17 -12.90 -13.80
N SER A 224 1.39 -14.16 -13.37
CA SER A 224 2.71 -14.76 -13.54
C SER A 224 3.12 -14.47 -14.96
N THR A 225 4.29 -13.88 -15.11
CA THR A 225 5.05 -13.86 -16.36
C THR A 225 4.70 -15.13 -17.16
N GLU A 226 4.70 -16.31 -16.51
CA GLU A 226 4.21 -17.62 -17.01
C GLU A 226 2.82 -17.59 -17.72
N GLU A 227 1.75 -16.99 -17.19
CA GLU A 227 0.42 -16.89 -17.83
C GLU A 227 0.40 -15.94 -19.05
N TYR A 228 1.08 -14.79 -18.99
CA TYR A 228 1.22 -13.91 -20.17
C TYR A 228 1.99 -14.63 -21.29
N PHE A 229 3.06 -15.35 -20.96
CA PHE A 229 3.85 -16.10 -21.93
C PHE A 229 3.15 -17.36 -22.45
N GLN A 230 2.35 -18.05 -21.63
CA GLN A 230 1.46 -19.12 -22.13
C GLN A 230 0.50 -18.58 -23.18
N ARG A 231 -0.10 -17.39 -22.94
CA ARG A 231 -1.08 -16.78 -23.83
C ARG A 231 -0.46 -16.19 -25.10
N VAL A 232 0.68 -15.51 -25.01
CA VAL A 232 1.29 -14.76 -26.13
C VAL A 232 2.29 -15.61 -26.92
N TYR A 233 3.06 -16.47 -26.25
CA TYR A 233 4.14 -17.24 -26.87
C TYR A 233 3.97 -18.77 -26.75
N GLY A 234 3.02 -19.30 -25.97
CA GLY A 234 2.84 -20.74 -25.77
C GLY A 234 4.08 -21.41 -25.15
N LEU A 235 4.66 -20.78 -24.13
CA LEU A 235 5.83 -21.28 -23.40
C LEU A 235 5.42 -21.83 -22.02
N ASP A 236 5.29 -23.15 -21.90
CA ASP A 236 4.99 -23.85 -20.63
C ASP A 236 6.25 -24.04 -19.77
N PHE A 237 6.93 -22.96 -19.39
CA PHE A 237 8.11 -23.06 -18.52
C PHE A 237 7.74 -22.97 -17.05
N VAL A 238 8.39 -23.79 -16.22
CA VAL A 238 8.26 -23.80 -14.76
C VAL A 238 9.66 -23.80 -14.14
N ILE A 239 9.79 -23.19 -12.96
CA ILE A 239 11.04 -23.23 -12.19
C ILE A 239 10.95 -24.34 -11.13
N ARG A 240 11.99 -25.17 -11.04
CA ARG A 240 12.15 -26.21 -10.01
C ARG A 240 13.54 -26.15 -9.39
N GLU A 241 13.63 -26.50 -8.10
CA GLU A 241 14.93 -26.61 -7.42
C GLU A 241 15.40 -28.07 -7.39
N VAL A 242 16.69 -28.29 -7.62
CA VAL A 242 17.34 -29.59 -7.42
C VAL A 242 18.57 -29.42 -6.53
N ARG A 243 18.80 -30.37 -5.64
CA ARG A 243 20.08 -30.53 -4.95
C ARG A 243 20.85 -31.65 -5.63
N LEU A 244 22.07 -31.35 -6.07
CA LEU A 244 22.96 -32.36 -6.64
C LEU A 244 23.49 -33.26 -5.54
N GLU A 245 23.20 -34.55 -5.61
CA GLU A 245 23.78 -35.54 -4.70
C GLU A 245 25.07 -36.14 -5.30
N ASP A 246 26.07 -36.39 -4.44
CA ASP A 246 27.45 -36.75 -4.83
C ASP A 246 27.56 -38.01 -5.72
N HIS A 247 26.53 -38.86 -5.71
CA HIS A 247 26.51 -40.17 -6.38
C HIS A 247 25.90 -40.13 -7.80
N ASN A 248 25.38 -38.97 -8.24
CA ASN A 248 24.57 -38.86 -9.46
C ASN A 248 25.31 -38.24 -10.66
N GLY A 249 26.64 -38.14 -10.62
CA GLY A 249 27.49 -37.87 -11.80
C GLY A 249 27.42 -36.47 -12.43
N LEU A 250 26.66 -35.52 -11.85
CA LEU A 250 26.60 -34.14 -12.32
C LEU A 250 27.67 -33.23 -11.67
N ALA A 251 28.22 -33.62 -10.52
CA ALA A 251 29.31 -32.90 -9.88
C ALA A 251 30.60 -33.00 -10.71
N GLY A 252 31.32 -31.89 -10.85
CA GLY A 252 32.52 -31.77 -11.68
C GLY A 252 32.25 -31.38 -13.14
N ARG A 253 30.98 -31.39 -13.59
CA ARG A 253 30.58 -30.94 -14.93
C ARG A 253 30.31 -29.44 -14.96
N THR A 254 30.34 -28.85 -16.15
CA THR A 254 29.96 -27.44 -16.32
C THR A 254 28.45 -27.26 -16.48
N VAL A 255 27.94 -26.07 -16.13
CA VAL A 255 26.53 -25.68 -16.41
C VAL A 255 26.20 -25.85 -17.89
N GLY A 256 27.12 -25.48 -18.78
CA GLY A 256 26.96 -25.60 -20.22
C GLY A 256 26.82 -27.05 -20.69
N GLU A 257 27.58 -27.98 -20.12
CA GLU A 257 27.47 -29.42 -20.42
C GLU A 257 26.13 -29.99 -19.99
N LEU A 258 25.62 -29.61 -18.82
CA LEU A 258 24.32 -30.05 -18.32
C LEU A 258 23.19 -29.59 -19.23
N GLU A 259 23.20 -28.32 -19.62
CA GLU A 259 22.18 -27.72 -20.49
C GLU A 259 22.28 -28.18 -21.96
N ALA A 260 23.43 -28.73 -22.37
CA ALA A 260 23.60 -29.33 -23.70
C ALA A 260 22.99 -30.75 -23.77
N GLU A 261 23.06 -31.50 -22.67
CA GLU A 261 22.53 -32.87 -22.59
C GLU A 261 21.05 -32.92 -22.22
N HIS A 262 20.57 -31.92 -21.48
CA HIS A 262 19.20 -31.83 -21.00
C HIS A 262 18.54 -30.54 -21.49
N PRO A 263 17.28 -30.59 -21.98
CA PRO A 263 16.53 -29.42 -22.44
C PRO A 263 15.99 -28.56 -21.27
N VAL A 264 16.88 -28.22 -20.34
CA VAL A 264 16.62 -27.37 -19.17
C VAL A 264 17.65 -26.24 -19.12
N ILE A 265 17.30 -25.15 -18.47
CA ILE A 265 18.14 -23.95 -18.35
C ILE A 265 18.44 -23.74 -16.87
N VAL A 266 19.72 -23.65 -16.51
CA VAL A 266 20.13 -23.34 -15.15
C VAL A 266 20.07 -21.82 -14.97
N ILE A 267 19.10 -21.36 -14.19
CA ILE A 267 18.89 -19.94 -13.90
C ILE A 267 19.41 -19.53 -12.51
N GLY A 268 19.84 -20.49 -11.68
CA GLY A 268 20.45 -20.21 -10.39
C GLY A 268 21.35 -21.35 -9.90
N THR A 269 22.40 -20.99 -9.17
CA THR A 269 23.31 -21.92 -8.48
C THR A 269 23.61 -21.44 -7.07
N PHE A 270 23.71 -22.37 -6.13
CA PHE A 270 24.16 -22.09 -4.77
C PHE A 270 25.18 -23.14 -4.34
N MET A 271 26.42 -22.69 -4.15
CA MET A 271 27.60 -23.51 -3.85
C MET A 271 28.53 -22.70 -2.94
N ASN A 272 29.17 -23.35 -1.95
CA ASN A 272 30.04 -22.69 -0.96
C ASN A 272 29.44 -21.46 -0.25
N GLY A 273 28.11 -21.45 -0.04
CA GLY A 273 27.41 -20.33 0.59
C GLY A 273 27.17 -19.12 -0.33
N GLU A 274 27.53 -19.21 -1.60
CA GLU A 274 27.36 -18.13 -2.58
C GLU A 274 26.20 -18.45 -3.53
N LEU A 275 25.21 -17.55 -3.59
CA LEU A 275 24.08 -17.64 -4.51
C LEU A 275 24.37 -16.82 -5.76
N ARG A 276 24.23 -17.43 -6.94
CA ARG A 276 24.34 -16.76 -8.23
C ARG A 276 23.09 -17.00 -9.07
N VAL A 277 22.52 -15.93 -9.62
CA VAL A 277 21.43 -15.98 -10.60
C VAL A 277 22.03 -15.83 -11.99
N GLY A 278 21.59 -16.65 -12.95
CA GLY A 278 22.13 -16.68 -14.31
C GLY A 278 23.59 -17.12 -14.38
N PRO A 279 23.95 -18.31 -13.86
CA PRO A 279 25.33 -18.80 -13.89
C PRO A 279 25.87 -18.84 -15.33
N TRP A 280 27.12 -18.42 -15.50
CA TRP A 280 27.82 -18.55 -16.78
C TRP A 280 28.04 -20.02 -17.14
N SER A 281 28.07 -20.34 -18.43
CA SER A 281 28.11 -21.73 -18.93
C SER A 281 29.35 -22.52 -18.51
N GLY A 282 30.49 -21.86 -18.29
CA GLY A 282 31.73 -22.50 -17.84
C GLY A 282 31.80 -22.77 -16.34
N LEU A 283 30.76 -22.43 -15.56
CA LEU A 283 30.75 -22.68 -14.11
C LEU A 283 30.73 -24.19 -13.85
N VAL A 284 31.72 -24.68 -13.10
CA VAL A 284 31.79 -26.08 -12.66
C VAL A 284 30.85 -26.30 -11.48
N LEU A 285 30.06 -27.36 -11.55
CA LEU A 285 29.10 -27.77 -10.53
C LEU A 285 29.80 -28.53 -9.42
N GLU A 286 29.57 -28.13 -8.18
CA GLU A 286 30.15 -28.78 -7.00
C GLU A 286 29.21 -29.86 -6.42
N PRO A 287 29.76 -30.83 -5.67
CA PRO A 287 28.95 -31.76 -4.91
C PRO A 287 28.07 -31.01 -3.90
N ASN A 288 26.83 -31.45 -3.68
CA ASN A 288 25.82 -30.75 -2.85
C ASN A 288 25.37 -29.36 -3.33
N ALA A 289 25.70 -28.96 -4.56
CA ALA A 289 25.19 -27.73 -5.14
C ALA A 289 23.65 -27.75 -5.22
N HIS A 290 23.02 -26.61 -4.94
CA HIS A 290 21.62 -26.41 -5.30
C HIS A 290 21.56 -25.69 -6.65
N LEU A 291 20.65 -26.13 -7.52
CA LEU A 291 20.39 -25.51 -8.82
C LEU A 291 18.92 -25.13 -8.94
N ALA A 292 18.65 -23.98 -9.53
CA ALA A 292 17.33 -23.61 -10.02
C ALA A 292 17.27 -23.87 -11.53
N LEU A 293 16.37 -24.76 -11.92
CA LEU A 293 16.17 -25.18 -13.30
C LEU A 293 14.87 -24.58 -13.84
N LEU A 294 14.96 -23.96 -15.00
CA LEU A 294 13.84 -23.47 -15.79
C LEU A 294 13.66 -24.41 -16.99
N GLY A 295 12.47 -24.95 -17.17
CA GLY A 295 12.20 -25.88 -18.26
C GLY A 295 10.73 -26.25 -18.37
N ARG A 296 10.37 -26.93 -19.45
CA ARG A 296 9.02 -27.48 -19.59
C ARG A 296 8.81 -28.59 -18.58
N HIS A 297 7.56 -28.83 -18.18
CA HIS A 297 7.22 -29.89 -17.23
C HIS A 297 7.83 -31.25 -17.65
N GLU A 298 7.62 -31.66 -18.91
CA GLU A 298 8.20 -32.89 -19.48
C GLU A 298 9.74 -32.93 -19.45
N ALA A 299 10.39 -31.78 -19.69
CA ALA A 299 11.84 -31.67 -19.72
C ALA A 299 12.44 -31.80 -18.32
N LEU A 300 11.78 -31.20 -17.33
CA LEU A 300 12.15 -31.27 -15.93
C LEU A 300 11.94 -32.68 -15.37
N GLU A 301 10.83 -33.33 -15.68
CA GLU A 301 10.60 -34.73 -15.27
C GLU A 301 11.61 -35.68 -15.92
N SER A 302 11.91 -35.49 -17.21
CA SER A 302 12.96 -36.25 -17.91
C SER A 302 14.35 -36.02 -17.29
N PHE A 303 14.66 -34.77 -16.89
CA PHE A 303 15.88 -34.45 -16.16
C PHE A 303 15.94 -35.18 -14.80
N ALA A 304 14.86 -35.15 -14.02
CA ALA A 304 14.79 -35.84 -12.73
C ALA A 304 14.98 -37.35 -12.87
N ALA A 305 14.32 -37.96 -13.86
CA ALA A 305 14.41 -39.39 -14.13
C ALA A 305 15.81 -39.83 -14.59
N ARG A 306 16.46 -39.05 -15.47
CA ARG A 306 17.78 -39.39 -16.02
C ARG A 306 18.93 -39.09 -15.05
N SER A 307 18.82 -37.98 -14.31
CA SER A 307 19.87 -37.57 -13.37
C SER A 307 19.73 -38.25 -12.00
N ALA A 308 18.63 -38.97 -11.74
CA ALA A 308 18.31 -39.54 -10.44
C ALA A 308 18.27 -38.52 -9.29
N ASN A 309 18.08 -37.23 -9.58
CA ASN A 309 17.92 -36.19 -8.57
C ASN A 309 16.45 -35.74 -8.50
N PRO A 310 15.78 -35.90 -7.35
CA PRO A 310 14.39 -35.47 -7.21
C PRO A 310 14.29 -33.94 -7.29
N LEU A 311 13.33 -33.46 -8.07
CA LEU A 311 13.00 -32.03 -8.15
C LEU A 311 12.08 -31.63 -7.00
N LYS A 312 12.33 -30.44 -6.45
CA LYS A 312 11.46 -29.79 -5.48
C LYS A 312 10.62 -28.74 -6.19
N ASP A 313 9.32 -28.79 -5.93
CA ASP A 313 8.36 -27.77 -6.40
C ASP A 313 8.58 -26.42 -5.72
N ARG A 314 9.16 -26.43 -4.51
CA ARG A 314 9.44 -25.22 -3.74
C ARG A 314 10.93 -24.83 -3.85
N LEU A 315 11.17 -23.55 -4.08
CA LEU A 315 12.51 -22.95 -4.06
C LEU A 315 12.91 -22.62 -2.63
N ASP A 316 13.64 -23.52 -1.97
CA ASP A 316 14.10 -23.34 -0.60
C ASP A 316 15.28 -22.34 -0.54
N VAL A 317 16.21 -22.42 -1.50
CA VAL A 317 17.41 -21.59 -1.56
C VAL A 317 17.21 -20.36 -2.44
N PHE A 318 16.50 -20.53 -3.56
CA PHE A 318 16.38 -19.50 -4.58
C PHE A 318 15.13 -18.62 -4.45
N GLY A 319 14.23 -18.91 -3.51
CA GLY A 319 12.92 -18.25 -3.42
C GLY A 319 12.96 -16.73 -3.37
N ASP A 320 13.95 -16.14 -2.68
CA ASP A 320 14.11 -14.67 -2.64
C ASP A 320 14.72 -14.13 -3.93
N ALA A 321 15.77 -14.78 -4.45
CA ALA A 321 16.55 -14.30 -5.58
C ALA A 321 15.83 -14.46 -6.93
N LEU A 322 14.92 -15.43 -7.01
CA LEU A 322 14.05 -15.70 -8.15
C LEU A 322 12.61 -15.23 -7.95
N ALA A 323 12.37 -14.44 -6.90
CA ALA A 323 11.06 -13.85 -6.67
C ALA A 323 10.68 -12.91 -7.83
N PRO A 324 9.39 -12.83 -8.23
CA PRO A 324 8.93 -11.97 -9.32
C PRO A 324 9.27 -10.48 -9.15
N ASN A 325 9.58 -10.02 -7.94
CA ASN A 325 10.01 -8.65 -7.67
C ASN A 325 11.54 -8.43 -7.75
N GLN A 326 12.32 -9.48 -7.99
CA GLN A 326 13.80 -9.40 -8.14
C GLN A 326 14.29 -9.89 -9.49
N SER A 327 13.64 -10.88 -10.08
CA SER A 327 13.97 -11.39 -11.41
C SER A 327 12.73 -11.91 -12.10
N GLY A 328 12.82 -12.02 -13.41
CA GLY A 328 11.79 -12.65 -14.22
C GLY A 328 12.22 -12.68 -15.68
N ILE A 329 11.23 -12.84 -16.55
CA ILE A 329 11.46 -12.88 -17.99
C ILE A 329 11.26 -11.47 -18.56
N ALA A 330 12.14 -11.07 -19.45
CA ALA A 330 12.10 -9.80 -20.15
C ALA A 330 12.37 -9.98 -21.64
N GLU A 331 11.87 -9.03 -22.42
CA GLU A 331 12.04 -8.92 -23.85
C GLU A 331 12.95 -7.75 -24.17
N VAL A 332 14.03 -8.05 -24.92
CA VAL A 332 14.98 -7.05 -25.39
C VAL A 332 15.19 -7.22 -26.89
N VAL A 333 15.07 -6.12 -27.64
CA VAL A 333 15.26 -6.09 -29.09
C VAL A 333 16.66 -5.62 -29.42
N LEU A 334 17.26 -6.21 -30.45
CA LEU A 334 18.49 -5.67 -31.04
C LEU A 334 18.14 -4.59 -32.08
N PRO A 335 18.41 -3.29 -31.81
CA PRO A 335 18.22 -2.25 -32.80
C PRO A 335 19.22 -2.42 -33.97
N PRO A 336 18.94 -1.84 -35.16
CA PRO A 336 19.82 -1.97 -36.33
C PRO A 336 21.27 -1.50 -36.15
N GLY A 337 21.56 -0.68 -35.13
CA GLY A 337 22.90 -0.20 -34.80
C GLY A 337 23.65 -1.01 -33.75
N SER A 338 23.12 -2.16 -33.32
CA SER A 338 23.72 -3.00 -32.26
C SER A 338 25.02 -3.66 -32.73
N GLU A 339 26.06 -3.59 -31.90
CA GLU A 339 27.35 -4.25 -32.15
C GLU A 339 27.30 -5.78 -31.95
N LEU A 340 26.15 -6.29 -31.52
CA LEU A 340 25.90 -7.72 -31.29
C LEU A 340 25.42 -8.45 -32.54
N ILE A 341 25.05 -7.72 -33.60
CA ILE A 341 24.59 -8.29 -34.86
C ILE A 341 25.70 -9.16 -35.47
N GLY A 342 25.32 -10.37 -35.89
CA GLY A 342 26.21 -11.37 -36.48
C GLY A 342 26.97 -12.25 -35.47
N LYS A 343 26.97 -11.91 -34.18
CA LYS A 343 27.60 -12.72 -33.12
C LYS A 343 26.60 -13.75 -32.58
N LYS A 344 27.11 -14.89 -32.09
CA LYS A 344 26.30 -15.88 -31.38
C LYS A 344 26.13 -15.51 -29.91
N VAL A 345 25.06 -15.99 -29.29
CA VAL A 345 24.80 -15.78 -27.85
C VAL A 345 25.95 -16.32 -26.98
N THR A 346 26.59 -17.41 -27.41
CA THR A 346 27.78 -17.99 -26.75
C THR A 346 29.02 -17.12 -26.89
N ASP A 347 29.27 -16.56 -28.07
CA ASP A 347 30.43 -15.67 -28.32
C ASP A 347 30.37 -14.39 -27.47
N ILE A 348 29.16 -13.88 -27.22
CA ILE A 348 28.92 -12.67 -26.41
C ILE A 348 29.06 -12.97 -24.91
N ALA A 349 28.99 -14.24 -24.51
CA ALA A 349 28.84 -14.66 -23.11
C ALA A 349 27.67 -13.94 -22.41
N MET A 350 26.49 -13.96 -23.04
CA MET A 350 25.35 -13.09 -22.71
C MET A 350 24.99 -13.03 -21.20
N ARG A 351 25.05 -14.17 -20.50
CA ARG A 351 24.82 -14.24 -19.05
C ARG A 351 25.86 -13.50 -18.23
N LYS A 352 27.13 -13.61 -18.60
CA LYS A 352 28.25 -13.01 -17.88
C LYS A 352 28.36 -11.51 -18.16
N THR A 353 28.13 -11.11 -19.40
CA THR A 353 28.29 -9.72 -19.86
C THR A 353 27.08 -8.86 -19.51
N TYR A 354 25.87 -9.38 -19.68
CA TYR A 354 24.63 -8.61 -19.55
C TYR A 354 23.67 -9.17 -18.48
N GLY A 355 23.95 -10.33 -17.88
CA GLY A 355 23.00 -10.95 -16.93
C GLY A 355 21.76 -11.55 -17.60
N LEU A 356 21.76 -11.70 -18.93
CA LEU A 356 20.63 -12.23 -19.69
C LEU A 356 20.80 -13.73 -19.95
N SER A 357 19.86 -14.53 -19.45
CA SER A 357 19.72 -15.94 -19.82
C SER A 357 18.72 -16.07 -20.96
N VAL A 358 19.20 -16.10 -22.20
CA VAL A 358 18.36 -16.20 -23.40
C VAL A 358 17.59 -17.53 -23.41
N LEU A 359 16.27 -17.44 -23.46
CA LEU A 359 15.32 -18.57 -23.50
C LEU A 359 14.83 -18.82 -24.92
N GLY A 360 14.69 -17.76 -25.71
CA GLY A 360 14.14 -17.80 -27.06
C GLY A 360 14.55 -16.57 -27.87
N ILE A 361 14.53 -16.72 -29.20
CA ILE A 361 14.73 -15.62 -30.14
C ILE A 361 13.49 -15.54 -31.01
N HIS A 362 12.79 -14.41 -30.98
CA HIS A 362 11.66 -14.14 -31.86
C HIS A 362 12.14 -13.29 -33.04
N ARG A 363 11.92 -13.81 -34.26
CA ARG A 363 12.41 -13.25 -35.52
C ARG A 363 11.30 -13.28 -36.55
N GLY A 364 10.82 -12.11 -36.94
CA GLY A 364 9.64 -12.01 -37.82
C GLY A 364 8.41 -12.59 -37.14
N GLU A 365 7.82 -13.63 -37.72
CA GLU A 365 6.68 -14.37 -37.12
C GLU A 365 7.10 -15.67 -36.42
N GLU A 366 8.39 -16.04 -36.49
CA GLU A 366 8.88 -17.30 -35.94
C GLU A 366 9.54 -17.12 -34.56
N THR A 367 9.26 -18.05 -33.65
CA THR A 367 9.91 -18.12 -32.34
C THR A 367 10.86 -19.30 -32.28
N ILE A 368 12.17 -19.02 -32.32
CA ILE A 368 13.23 -20.02 -32.27
C ILE A 368 13.54 -20.34 -30.81
N ARG A 369 13.38 -21.62 -30.44
CA ARG A 369 13.50 -22.10 -29.04
C ARG A 369 14.66 -23.06 -28.83
N SER A 370 15.03 -23.82 -29.86
CA SER A 370 16.12 -24.81 -29.81
C SER A 370 17.41 -24.22 -30.39
N GLY A 371 18.54 -24.50 -29.75
CA GLY A 371 19.85 -24.12 -30.29
C GLY A 371 20.13 -22.62 -30.29
N VAL A 372 19.35 -21.81 -29.55
CA VAL A 372 19.49 -20.33 -29.45
C VAL A 372 20.91 -19.86 -29.12
N ARG A 373 21.72 -20.73 -28.52
CA ARG A 373 23.14 -20.49 -28.20
C ARG A 373 24.02 -20.27 -29.42
N GLU A 374 23.76 -21.01 -30.49
CA GLU A 374 24.62 -21.11 -31.68
C GLU A 374 24.12 -20.29 -32.87
N ILE A 375 23.00 -19.58 -32.70
CA ILE A 375 22.37 -18.81 -33.76
C ILE A 375 22.97 -17.39 -33.76
N PRO A 376 23.46 -16.89 -34.91
CA PRO A 376 23.90 -15.51 -35.02
C PRO A 376 22.69 -14.57 -34.92
N LEU A 377 22.85 -13.53 -34.10
CA LEU A 377 21.82 -12.52 -33.86
C LEU A 377 21.68 -11.58 -35.06
N LEU A 378 20.45 -11.17 -35.39
CA LEU A 378 20.12 -10.24 -36.47
C LEU A 378 19.47 -8.97 -35.92
N ALA A 379 19.52 -7.90 -36.72
CA ALA A 379 18.78 -6.68 -36.43
C ALA A 379 17.27 -6.98 -36.36
N GLY A 380 16.61 -6.47 -35.33
CA GLY A 380 15.19 -6.70 -35.07
C GLY A 380 14.88 -8.01 -34.33
N ASP A 381 15.88 -8.85 -34.05
CA ASP A 381 15.68 -10.01 -33.17
C ASP A 381 15.20 -9.55 -31.79
N THR A 382 14.12 -10.15 -31.32
CA THR A 382 13.62 -9.98 -29.95
C THR A 382 14.07 -11.16 -29.12
N LEU A 383 14.95 -10.92 -28.15
CA LEU A 383 15.43 -11.93 -27.23
C LEU A 383 14.49 -12.01 -26.03
N VAL A 384 13.94 -13.19 -25.80
CA VAL A 384 13.20 -13.52 -24.58
C VAL A 384 14.21 -14.08 -23.59
N CYS A 385 14.44 -13.37 -22.47
CA CYS A 385 15.51 -13.67 -21.53
C CYS A 385 14.99 -13.76 -20.09
N HIS A 386 15.49 -14.70 -19.29
CA HIS A 386 15.39 -14.60 -17.84
C HIS A 386 16.55 -13.76 -17.29
N CYS A 387 16.26 -12.73 -16.50
CA CYS A 387 17.26 -11.86 -15.89
C CYS A 387 16.78 -11.29 -14.57
N ARG A 388 17.73 -10.79 -13.78
CA ARG A 388 17.40 -9.95 -12.63
C ARG A 388 16.95 -8.56 -13.11
N TRP A 389 16.02 -7.94 -12.40
CA TRP A 389 15.51 -6.61 -12.74
C TRP A 389 16.59 -5.53 -12.64
N ASP A 390 17.53 -5.69 -11.72
CA ASP A 390 18.72 -4.83 -11.66
C ASP A 390 19.54 -4.91 -12.97
N SER A 391 19.71 -6.08 -13.55
CA SER A 391 20.47 -6.29 -14.78
C SER A 391 19.74 -5.67 -15.98
N LEU A 392 18.41 -5.85 -16.05
CA LEU A 392 17.58 -5.26 -17.09
C LEU A 392 17.61 -3.70 -17.04
N ALA A 393 17.60 -3.12 -15.84
CA ALA A 393 17.77 -1.68 -15.63
C ALA A 393 19.09 -1.12 -16.17
N HIS A 394 20.17 -1.90 -16.08
CA HIS A 394 21.45 -1.51 -16.66
C HIS A 394 21.43 -1.64 -18.19
N ILE A 395 20.72 -2.64 -18.73
CA ILE A 395 20.57 -2.86 -20.17
C ILE A 395 19.74 -1.76 -20.84
N GLU A 396 18.75 -1.20 -20.15
CA GLU A 396 17.95 -0.08 -20.66
C GLU A 396 18.81 1.14 -21.05
N LYS A 397 19.97 1.31 -20.41
CA LYS A 397 20.94 2.37 -20.70
C LYS A 397 21.94 1.99 -21.80
N ASN A 398 21.92 0.75 -22.28
CA ASN A 398 22.86 0.23 -23.28
C ASN A 398 22.32 0.45 -24.71
N ARG A 399 23.18 0.88 -25.64
CA ARG A 399 22.80 1.18 -27.04
C ARG A 399 22.56 -0.07 -27.89
N ASP A 400 23.07 -1.22 -27.45
CA ASP A 400 22.95 -2.50 -28.17
C ASP A 400 21.58 -3.18 -28.00
N PHE A 401 20.72 -2.64 -27.13
CA PHE A 401 19.42 -3.21 -26.79
C PHE A 401 18.33 -2.13 -26.71
N VAL A 402 17.09 -2.52 -26.99
CA VAL A 402 15.88 -1.78 -26.66
C VAL A 402 15.01 -2.68 -25.81
N VAL A 403 14.78 -2.30 -24.55
CA VAL A 403 13.94 -3.08 -23.63
C VAL A 403 12.47 -2.86 -23.98
N ILE A 404 11.74 -3.92 -24.35
CA ILE A 404 10.29 -3.85 -24.60
C ILE A 404 9.52 -3.95 -23.29
N THR A 405 9.98 -4.79 -22.37
CA THR A 405 9.32 -5.01 -21.07
C THR A 405 9.29 -3.70 -20.28
N SER A 406 8.13 -3.05 -20.27
CA SER A 406 7.91 -1.75 -19.60
C SER A 406 7.45 -1.91 -18.15
N GLU A 407 6.86 -3.05 -17.80
CA GLU A 407 6.29 -3.32 -16.48
C GLU A 407 7.19 -4.30 -15.70
N TYR A 408 8.32 -3.80 -15.20
CA TYR A 408 9.12 -4.52 -14.21
C TYR A 408 9.47 -3.58 -13.04
N PRO A 409 9.60 -4.09 -11.80
CA PRO A 409 9.82 -3.26 -10.62
C PRO A 409 11.14 -2.48 -10.73
N HIS A 410 11.01 -1.19 -11.04
CA HIS A 410 12.12 -0.26 -11.21
C HIS A 410 12.23 0.67 -10.00
N GLU A 411 12.74 0.16 -8.89
CA GLU A 411 13.04 0.99 -7.73
C GLU A 411 14.55 1.15 -7.57
N GLU A 412 15.09 2.26 -8.09
CA GLU A 412 16.43 2.73 -7.70
C GLU A 412 16.39 3.12 -6.21
N LEU A 413 16.73 2.16 -5.34
CA LEU A 413 16.90 2.39 -3.90
C LEU A 413 18.16 3.21 -3.64
N ARG A 414 18.10 4.10 -2.64
CA ARG A 414 19.21 4.98 -2.20
C ARG A 414 19.61 4.67 -0.74
N PRO A 415 20.11 3.47 -0.42
CA PRO A 415 20.41 3.03 0.95
C PRO A 415 21.46 3.87 1.68
N GLN A 416 22.31 4.59 0.95
CA GLN A 416 23.29 5.55 1.45
C GLN A 416 22.65 6.83 2.00
N LYS A 417 21.39 7.13 1.64
CA LYS A 417 20.66 8.33 2.05
C LYS A 417 19.79 8.13 3.29
N VAL A 418 19.77 6.92 3.88
CA VAL A 418 19.04 6.62 5.13
C VAL A 418 19.32 7.63 6.25
N PRO A 419 20.58 8.04 6.54
CA PRO A 419 20.86 9.01 7.59
C PRO A 419 20.21 10.38 7.33
N PHE A 420 20.18 10.84 6.09
CA PHE A 420 19.55 12.11 5.73
C PHE A 420 18.03 12.03 5.88
N ALA A 421 17.41 10.96 5.38
CA ALA A 421 15.97 10.76 5.52
C ALA A 421 15.54 10.71 6.99
N LEU A 422 16.26 9.93 7.83
CA LEU A 422 15.97 9.87 9.26
C LEU A 422 16.20 11.21 9.96
N THR A 423 17.27 11.93 9.62
CA THR A 423 17.55 13.24 10.22
C THR A 423 16.41 14.22 9.94
N PHE A 424 15.97 14.37 8.68
CA PHE A 424 14.91 15.31 8.34
C PHE A 424 13.53 14.87 8.84
N PHE A 425 13.28 13.56 8.92
CA PHE A 425 12.08 13.04 9.57
C PHE A 425 12.07 13.37 11.07
N LEU A 426 13.19 13.16 11.77
CA LEU A 426 13.32 13.49 13.19
C LEU A 426 13.27 15.00 13.45
N ILE A 427 13.81 15.84 12.55
CA ILE A 427 13.67 17.29 12.63
C ILE A 427 12.19 17.69 12.52
N ALA A 428 11.46 17.16 11.54
CA ALA A 428 10.02 17.43 11.41
C ALA A 428 9.28 17.02 12.69
N LEU A 429 9.57 15.84 13.24
CA LEU A 429 8.97 15.36 14.49
C LEU A 429 9.33 16.24 15.69
N ALA A 430 10.58 16.68 15.80
CA ALA A 430 11.04 17.56 16.86
C ALA A 430 10.35 18.94 16.75
N LEU A 431 10.17 19.48 15.55
CA LEU A 431 9.42 20.71 15.35
C LEU A 431 7.96 20.55 15.80
N ILE A 432 7.30 19.44 15.47
CA ILE A 432 5.92 19.21 15.92
C ILE A 432 5.83 19.08 17.45
N LEU A 433 6.84 18.49 18.10
CA LEU A 433 6.82 18.21 19.54
C LEU A 433 7.24 19.38 20.42
N PHE A 434 8.19 20.20 19.96
CA PHE A 434 8.84 21.21 20.79
C PHE A 434 8.50 22.64 20.36
N THR A 435 7.65 22.83 19.34
CA THR A 435 7.25 24.15 18.86
C THR A 435 5.77 24.22 18.54
N ASP A 436 5.18 25.42 18.62
CA ASP A 436 3.78 25.68 18.26
C ASP A 436 3.59 25.93 16.75
N LEU A 437 4.50 25.40 15.91
CA LEU A 437 4.39 25.55 14.47
C LEU A 437 3.19 24.75 13.93
N ARG A 438 2.55 25.30 12.90
CA ARG A 438 1.53 24.56 12.15
C ARG A 438 2.11 23.24 11.65
N LEU A 439 1.32 22.17 11.82
CA LEU A 439 1.68 20.81 11.41
C LEU A 439 2.25 20.75 9.98
N SER A 440 1.61 21.45 9.04
CA SER A 440 2.07 21.56 7.64
C SER A 440 3.48 22.10 7.49
N VAL A 441 3.83 23.14 8.24
CA VAL A 441 5.15 23.80 8.16
C VAL A 441 6.22 22.85 8.69
N ALA A 442 5.98 22.23 9.84
CA ALA A 442 6.94 21.29 10.43
C ALA A 442 7.19 20.08 9.53
N LEU A 443 6.13 19.51 8.92
CA LEU A 443 6.25 18.40 7.97
C LEU A 443 6.91 18.84 6.65
N LEU A 444 6.60 20.03 6.13
CA LEU A 444 7.24 20.55 4.92
C LEU A 444 8.75 20.75 5.10
N VAL A 445 9.22 21.15 6.28
CA VAL A 445 10.67 21.23 6.57
C VAL A 445 11.32 19.85 6.38
N GLY A 446 10.68 18.78 6.86
CA GLY A 446 11.14 17.40 6.64
C GLY A 446 11.14 17.01 5.16
N ALA A 447 10.03 17.26 4.46
CA ALA A 447 9.87 16.95 3.04
C ALA A 447 10.91 17.68 2.15
N VAL A 448 11.04 19.00 2.33
CA VAL A 448 12.02 19.83 1.60
C VAL A 448 13.44 19.41 1.93
N GLY A 449 13.74 19.10 3.20
CA GLY A 449 15.05 18.58 3.60
C GLY A 449 15.42 17.27 2.89
N MET A 450 14.47 16.35 2.73
CA MET A 450 14.68 15.12 1.95
C MET A 450 14.95 15.40 0.47
N ILE A 451 14.27 16.39 -0.11
CA ILE A 451 14.48 16.77 -1.50
C ILE A 451 15.86 17.42 -1.69
N LEU A 452 16.20 18.41 -0.86
CA LEU A 452 17.48 19.12 -0.93
C LEU A 452 18.69 18.22 -0.66
N SER A 453 18.54 17.21 0.19
CA SER A 453 19.60 16.22 0.46
C SER A 453 19.71 15.12 -0.61
N GLY A 454 18.83 15.12 -1.61
CA GLY A 454 18.80 14.12 -2.68
C GLY A 454 18.36 12.74 -2.22
N VAL A 455 17.58 12.66 -1.14
CA VAL A 455 16.84 11.44 -0.77
C VAL A 455 15.78 11.18 -1.84
N LEU A 456 15.06 12.22 -2.25
CA LEU A 456 13.99 12.20 -3.24
C LEU A 456 14.23 13.32 -4.28
N SER A 457 13.99 13.07 -5.57
CA SER A 457 13.94 14.16 -6.56
C SER A 457 12.60 14.89 -6.49
N MET A 458 12.52 16.11 -7.05
CA MET A 458 11.26 16.84 -7.11
C MET A 458 10.20 16.10 -7.95
N ASP A 459 10.60 15.46 -9.04
CA ASP A 459 9.69 14.67 -9.88
C ASP A 459 9.17 13.44 -9.14
N GLU A 460 10.02 12.78 -8.36
CA GLU A 460 9.62 11.68 -7.48
C GLU A 460 8.65 12.18 -6.40
N ALA A 461 8.87 13.37 -5.85
CA ALA A 461 7.97 14.00 -4.88
C ALA A 461 6.58 14.27 -5.50
N TYR A 462 6.51 14.84 -6.71
CA TYR A 462 5.24 15.07 -7.39
C TYR A 462 4.48 13.78 -7.73
N LYS A 463 5.21 12.71 -8.08
CA LYS A 463 4.63 11.38 -8.32
C LYS A 463 4.14 10.72 -7.03
N ALA A 464 4.79 10.96 -5.91
CA ALA A 464 4.41 10.43 -4.61
C ALA A 464 3.11 11.02 -4.06
N VAL A 465 2.77 12.25 -4.46
CA VAL A 465 1.55 12.93 -4.00
C VAL A 465 0.32 12.33 -4.66
N SER A 466 -0.61 11.82 -3.84
CA SER A 466 -1.93 11.39 -4.28
C SER A 466 -2.83 12.60 -4.55
N TRP A 467 -2.72 13.17 -5.75
CA TRP A 467 -3.51 14.33 -6.17
C TRP A 467 -5.02 14.10 -6.04
N LYS A 468 -5.50 12.86 -6.24
CA LYS A 468 -6.90 12.49 -5.99
C LYS A 468 -7.32 12.81 -4.55
N THR A 469 -6.46 12.50 -3.58
CA THR A 469 -6.72 12.77 -2.14
C THR A 469 -6.65 14.27 -1.85
N VAL A 470 -5.68 14.97 -2.43
CA VAL A 470 -5.52 16.44 -2.29
C VAL A 470 -6.77 17.18 -2.76
N PHE A 471 -7.24 16.90 -3.98
CA PHE A 471 -8.44 17.54 -4.53
C PHE A 471 -9.70 17.14 -3.76
N LEU A 472 -9.83 15.88 -3.36
CA LEU A 472 -10.95 15.42 -2.54
C LEU A 472 -11.06 16.21 -1.23
N LEU A 473 -9.97 16.37 -0.49
CA LEU A 473 -9.94 17.09 0.78
C LEU A 473 -10.20 18.58 0.57
N ALA A 474 -9.43 19.21 -0.31
CA ALA A 474 -9.51 20.64 -0.56
C ALA A 474 -10.90 21.08 -1.00
N SER A 475 -11.58 20.26 -1.81
CA SER A 475 -12.92 20.58 -2.32
C SER A 475 -14.06 20.30 -1.34
N LEU A 476 -13.85 19.46 -0.32
CA LEU A 476 -14.90 19.18 0.66
C LEU A 476 -14.84 20.09 1.90
N ILE A 477 -13.68 20.65 2.26
CA ILE A 477 -13.58 21.61 3.39
C ILE A 477 -14.60 22.76 3.28
N PRO A 478 -14.79 23.42 2.12
CA PRO A 478 -15.80 24.47 1.96
C PRO A 478 -17.24 24.00 2.23
N LEU A 479 -17.56 22.75 1.92
CA LEU A 479 -18.88 22.17 2.21
C LEU A 479 -19.09 22.05 3.72
N GLY A 480 -18.07 21.64 4.48
CA GLY A 480 -18.11 21.62 5.94
C GLY A 480 -18.35 23.01 6.53
N ALA A 481 -17.64 24.02 6.02
CA ALA A 481 -17.82 25.41 6.43
C ALA A 481 -19.23 25.95 6.09
N ALA A 482 -19.78 25.60 4.94
CA ALA A 482 -21.15 25.98 4.56
C ALA A 482 -22.21 25.38 5.49
N VAL A 483 -22.01 24.14 5.92
CA VAL A 483 -22.90 23.44 6.88
C VAL A 483 -22.92 24.14 8.24
N GLU A 484 -21.78 24.69 8.67
CA GLU A 484 -21.66 25.47 9.89
C GLU A 484 -22.24 26.89 9.74
N GLN A 485 -21.80 27.65 8.73
CA GLN A 485 -22.19 29.05 8.52
C GLN A 485 -23.70 29.24 8.31
N THR A 486 -24.34 28.29 7.63
CA THR A 486 -25.80 28.34 7.40
C THR A 486 -26.62 27.92 8.61
N GLY A 487 -25.99 27.43 9.69
CA GLY A 487 -26.66 26.87 10.86
C GLY A 487 -27.32 25.51 10.58
N THR A 488 -27.03 24.89 9.43
CA THR A 488 -27.60 23.58 9.05
C THR A 488 -27.23 22.50 10.07
N ALA A 489 -25.97 22.48 10.52
CA ALA A 489 -25.52 21.52 11.53
C ALA A 489 -26.28 21.67 12.86
N ALA A 490 -26.48 22.91 13.32
CA ALA A 490 -27.22 23.21 14.54
C ALA A 490 -28.70 22.81 14.42
N TRP A 491 -29.31 23.02 13.24
CA TRP A 491 -30.68 22.58 12.97
C TRP A 491 -30.81 21.05 13.01
N ILE A 492 -29.92 20.31 12.33
CA ILE A 492 -29.92 18.83 12.35
C ILE A 492 -29.70 18.32 13.78
N ALA A 493 -28.79 18.93 14.53
CA ALA A 493 -28.53 18.60 15.92
C ALA A 493 -29.79 18.77 16.79
N HIS A 494 -30.46 19.92 16.69
CA HIS A 494 -31.68 20.21 17.43
C HIS A 494 -32.80 19.20 17.11
N GLN A 495 -33.02 18.89 15.82
CA GLN A 495 -34.01 17.89 15.42
C GLN A 495 -33.67 16.51 15.99
N THR A 496 -32.41 16.08 15.86
CA THR A 496 -31.93 14.79 16.36
C THR A 496 -32.18 14.66 17.87
N LEU A 497 -31.84 15.68 18.65
CA LEU A 497 -32.00 15.68 20.10
C LEU A 497 -33.46 15.78 20.53
N THR A 498 -34.32 16.44 19.74
CA THR A 498 -35.78 16.46 19.99
C THR A 498 -36.39 15.06 19.88
N TYR A 499 -35.96 14.26 18.90
CA TYR A 499 -36.44 12.88 18.73
C TYR A 499 -35.80 11.88 19.69
N LEU A 500 -34.50 12.03 20.02
CA LEU A 500 -33.82 11.13 20.96
C LEU A 500 -34.17 11.40 22.43
N GLY A 501 -34.56 12.63 22.78
CA GLY A 501 -34.80 13.03 24.17
C GLY A 501 -33.51 13.17 24.99
N GLN A 502 -33.62 13.11 26.32
CA GLN A 502 -32.45 13.14 27.21
C GLN A 502 -31.75 11.77 27.26
N VAL A 503 -30.82 11.57 26.34
CA VAL A 503 -29.92 10.41 26.31
C VAL A 503 -28.57 10.76 26.94
N SER A 504 -27.89 9.76 27.50
CA SER A 504 -26.54 9.93 28.03
C SER A 504 -25.55 10.34 26.92
N PRO A 505 -24.56 11.22 27.18
CA PRO A 505 -23.55 11.63 26.21
C PRO A 505 -22.86 10.45 25.50
N TRP A 506 -22.62 9.35 26.22
CA TRP A 506 -22.04 8.13 25.66
C TRP A 506 -22.92 7.47 24.60
N VAL A 507 -24.25 7.56 24.73
CA VAL A 507 -25.18 7.01 23.74
C VAL A 507 -25.14 7.85 22.47
N LEU A 508 -25.02 9.18 22.59
CA LEU A 508 -24.84 10.07 21.45
C LEU A 508 -23.52 9.80 20.74
N GLN A 509 -22.41 9.69 21.47
CA GLN A 509 -21.11 9.33 20.92
C GLN A 509 -21.14 7.96 20.23
N ALA A 510 -21.74 6.94 20.85
CA ALA A 510 -21.86 5.61 20.26
C ALA A 510 -22.70 5.63 18.98
N THR A 511 -23.82 6.38 18.98
CA THR A 511 -24.66 6.55 17.79
C THR A 511 -23.89 7.20 16.65
N LEU A 512 -23.12 8.27 16.95
CA LEU A 512 -22.25 8.93 15.96
C LEU A 512 -21.13 8.03 15.46
N ALA A 513 -20.50 7.24 16.34
CA ALA A 513 -19.44 6.32 15.95
C ALA A 513 -19.97 5.19 15.05
N ILE A 514 -21.16 4.66 15.34
CA ILE A 514 -21.85 3.67 14.50
C ILE A 514 -22.23 4.30 13.16
N LEU A 515 -22.78 5.52 13.17
CA LEU A 515 -23.15 6.25 11.96
C LEU A 515 -21.91 6.50 11.09
N ALA A 516 -20.81 6.99 11.67
CA ALA A 516 -19.54 7.20 11.00
C ALA A 516 -19.01 5.91 10.38
N THR A 517 -19.01 4.81 11.14
CA THR A 517 -18.63 3.48 10.63
C THR A 517 -19.50 3.05 9.46
N PHE A 518 -20.82 3.29 9.52
CA PHE A 518 -21.72 2.95 8.43
C PHE A 518 -21.41 3.77 7.17
N PHE A 519 -21.23 5.08 7.32
CA PHE A 519 -20.90 5.94 6.19
C PHE A 519 -19.60 5.51 5.51
N THR A 520 -18.57 5.08 6.24
CA THR A 520 -17.30 4.64 5.64
C THR A 520 -17.36 3.30 4.91
N LEU A 521 -18.46 2.55 5.05
CA LEU A 521 -18.73 1.39 4.20
C LEU A 521 -19.17 1.80 2.80
N VAL A 522 -19.71 3.01 2.66
CA VAL A 522 -20.39 3.47 1.45
C VAL A 522 -19.68 4.66 0.80
N MET A 523 -18.85 5.40 1.54
CA MET A 523 -18.11 6.56 1.05
C MET A 523 -16.64 6.51 1.50
N SER A 524 -15.83 7.42 0.96
CA SER A 524 -14.44 7.58 1.41
C SER A 524 -14.35 8.03 2.87
N ASN A 525 -13.35 7.55 3.61
CA ASN A 525 -13.13 7.93 5.01
C ASN A 525 -13.00 9.47 5.18
N VAL A 526 -12.35 10.12 4.21
CA VAL A 526 -12.24 11.58 4.14
C VAL A 526 -13.62 12.24 4.03
N GLY A 527 -14.41 11.80 3.05
CA GLY A 527 -15.74 12.33 2.83
C GLY A 527 -16.62 12.20 4.07
N ALA A 528 -16.64 11.02 4.71
CA ALA A 528 -17.41 10.79 5.92
C ALA A 528 -17.00 11.75 7.04
N THR A 529 -15.69 11.99 7.18
CA THR A 529 -15.15 12.87 8.23
C THR A 529 -15.58 14.32 8.02
N VAL A 530 -15.46 14.83 6.79
CA VAL A 530 -15.88 16.22 6.47
C VAL A 530 -17.36 16.44 6.78
N LEU A 531 -18.20 15.46 6.47
CA LEU A 531 -19.64 15.60 6.68
C LEU A 531 -20.04 15.48 8.15
N LEU A 532 -19.46 14.51 8.86
CA LEU A 532 -19.92 14.13 10.20
C LEU A 532 -19.25 14.91 11.33
N VAL A 533 -18.04 15.45 11.15
CA VAL A 533 -17.36 16.22 12.21
C VAL A 533 -18.12 17.49 12.58
N PRO A 534 -18.49 18.40 11.64
CA PRO A 534 -19.25 19.61 11.99
C PRO A 534 -20.60 19.30 12.63
N LEU A 535 -21.25 18.21 12.17
CA LEU A 535 -22.49 17.72 12.74
C LEU A 535 -22.30 17.22 14.18
N ALA A 536 -21.25 16.44 14.44
CA ALA A 536 -20.94 15.93 15.77
C ALA A 536 -20.62 17.04 16.78
N VAL A 537 -19.86 18.05 16.35
CA VAL A 537 -19.59 19.26 17.13
C VAL A 537 -20.89 19.98 17.46
N SER A 538 -21.77 20.19 16.47
CA SER A 538 -23.05 20.88 16.69
C SER A 538 -23.99 20.11 17.62
N ILE A 539 -24.00 18.77 17.53
CA ILE A 539 -24.74 17.90 18.45
C ILE A 539 -24.22 18.05 19.87
N ALA A 540 -22.90 18.07 20.07
CA ALA A 540 -22.30 18.24 21.38
C ALA A 540 -22.60 19.63 21.99
N VAL A 541 -22.47 20.70 21.20
CA VAL A 541 -22.81 22.07 21.66
C VAL A 541 -24.30 22.17 22.03
N ALA A 542 -25.18 21.57 21.24
CA ALA A 542 -26.61 21.52 21.55
C ALA A 542 -26.91 20.68 22.81
N ALA A 543 -26.17 19.58 23.01
CA ALA A 543 -26.26 18.75 24.21
C ALA A 543 -25.79 19.49 25.47
N GLN A 544 -24.69 20.26 25.38
CA GLN A 544 -24.21 21.14 26.46
C GLN A 544 -25.27 22.18 26.85
N GLY A 545 -25.96 22.76 25.86
CA GLY A 545 -27.07 23.69 26.10
C GLY A 545 -28.25 23.07 26.88
N MET A 546 -28.36 21.75 26.92
CA MET A 546 -29.33 21.01 27.73
C MET A 546 -28.80 20.53 29.08
N GLY A 547 -27.59 20.96 29.47
CA GLY A 547 -26.94 20.60 30.73
C GLY A 547 -26.22 19.25 30.71
N MET A 548 -25.98 18.66 29.53
CA MET A 548 -25.20 17.44 29.38
C MET A 548 -23.70 17.75 29.34
N ASP A 549 -22.90 16.90 29.99
CA ASP A 549 -21.44 16.97 29.89
C ASP A 549 -20.97 16.32 28.57
N ALA A 550 -20.91 17.12 27.51
CA ALA A 550 -20.58 16.68 26.16
C ALA A 550 -19.53 17.61 25.53
N ASP A 551 -18.24 17.26 25.62
CA ASP A 551 -17.18 18.03 24.98
C ASP A 551 -17.26 17.92 23.43
N PRO A 552 -17.47 19.03 22.69
CA PRO A 552 -17.50 19.02 21.24
C PRO A 552 -16.20 18.53 20.59
N ARG A 553 -15.04 18.73 21.23
CA ARG A 553 -13.75 18.22 20.75
C ARG A 553 -13.76 16.69 20.73
N VAL A 554 -14.24 16.07 21.79
CA VAL A 554 -14.30 14.60 21.93
C VAL A 554 -15.29 14.00 20.93
N PHE A 555 -16.41 14.67 20.65
CA PHE A 555 -17.36 14.25 19.62
C PHE A 555 -16.76 14.32 18.20
N ALA A 556 -16.00 15.38 17.91
CA ALA A 556 -15.26 15.51 16.65
C ALA A 556 -14.22 14.39 16.50
N LEU A 557 -13.43 14.12 17.56
CA LEU A 557 -12.45 13.05 17.58
C LEU A 557 -13.08 11.65 17.48
N THR A 558 -14.24 11.45 18.12
CA THR A 558 -15.04 10.21 18.01
C THR A 558 -15.36 9.90 16.55
N VAL A 559 -15.82 10.90 15.80
CA VAL A 559 -16.09 10.75 14.37
C VAL A 559 -14.80 10.46 13.60
N ALA A 560 -13.75 11.26 13.78
CA ALA A 560 -12.50 11.10 13.02
C ALA A 560 -11.82 9.73 13.25
N ILE A 561 -11.92 9.17 14.46
CA ILE A 561 -11.46 7.81 14.74
C ILE A 561 -12.43 6.79 14.13
N ALA A 562 -13.74 6.94 14.34
CA ALA A 562 -14.74 6.01 13.83
C ALA A 562 -14.78 5.92 12.30
N THR A 563 -14.42 6.98 11.58
CA THR A 563 -14.29 6.92 10.12
C THR A 563 -13.08 6.12 9.64
N SER A 564 -12.18 5.71 10.53
CA SER A 564 -11.11 4.75 10.22
C SER A 564 -11.54 3.29 10.39
N ASN A 565 -12.77 3.03 10.86
CA ASN A 565 -13.33 1.69 11.09
C ASN A 565 -13.79 0.99 9.79
N SER A 566 -12.90 0.83 8.82
CA SER A 566 -13.22 0.34 7.48
C SER A 566 -12.80 -1.11 7.28
N PHE A 567 -13.24 -2.05 8.14
CA PHE A 567 -12.78 -3.45 8.12
C PHE A 567 -13.73 -4.44 7.44
N LEU A 568 -15.03 -4.11 7.32
CA LEU A 568 -16.08 -5.02 6.86
C LEU A 568 -15.99 -5.36 5.37
N ILE A 569 -15.57 -4.39 4.53
CA ILE A 569 -15.56 -4.47 3.07
C ILE A 569 -14.21 -3.91 2.57
N PRO A 570 -13.64 -4.44 1.47
CA PRO A 570 -12.36 -3.96 0.93
C PRO A 570 -12.46 -2.61 0.18
N THR A 571 -13.21 -1.64 0.70
CA THR A 571 -13.26 -0.26 0.17
C THR A 571 -12.05 0.56 0.58
N HIS A 572 -11.49 0.30 1.76
CA HIS A 572 -10.24 0.93 2.20
C HIS A 572 -9.07 0.46 1.33
N GLN A 573 -8.24 1.40 0.87
CA GLN A 573 -7.14 1.14 -0.07
C GLN A 573 -6.18 0.02 0.42
N VAL A 574 -5.92 -0.07 1.73
CA VAL A 574 -5.13 -1.19 2.32
C VAL A 574 -5.83 -2.54 2.15
N ASN A 575 -7.15 -2.61 2.37
CA ASN A 575 -7.90 -3.86 2.25
C ASN A 575 -8.01 -4.29 0.78
N ALA A 576 -8.20 -3.33 -0.14
CA ALA A 576 -8.16 -3.58 -1.57
C ALA A 576 -6.78 -4.11 -2.02
N LEU A 577 -5.70 -3.51 -1.51
CA LEU A 577 -4.33 -3.91 -1.82
C LEU A 577 -4.00 -5.34 -1.40
N ILE A 578 -4.48 -5.78 -0.23
CA ILE A 578 -4.24 -7.15 0.26
C ILE A 578 -5.23 -8.17 -0.30
N MET A 579 -6.33 -7.74 -0.92
CA MET A 579 -7.40 -8.62 -1.39
C MET A 579 -6.90 -9.60 -2.45
N GLY A 580 -6.22 -9.10 -3.49
CA GLY A 580 -5.65 -9.92 -4.55
C GLY A 580 -4.56 -10.88 -4.03
N PRO A 581 -3.47 -10.36 -3.45
CA PRO A 581 -2.37 -11.17 -2.93
C PRO A 581 -2.75 -12.14 -1.80
N GLY A 582 -3.82 -11.86 -1.06
CA GLY A 582 -4.35 -12.74 -0.02
C GLY A 582 -5.37 -13.75 -0.52
N GLY A 583 -5.85 -13.62 -1.77
CA GLY A 583 -6.96 -14.40 -2.31
C GLY A 583 -8.24 -14.21 -1.49
N TYR A 584 -8.47 -13.03 -0.94
CA TYR A 584 -9.62 -12.76 -0.07
C TYR A 584 -10.87 -12.44 -0.88
N ARG A 585 -12.02 -12.85 -0.35
CA ARG A 585 -13.34 -12.45 -0.82
C ARG A 585 -14.00 -11.52 0.19
N VAL A 586 -15.03 -10.79 -0.23
CA VAL A 586 -15.82 -9.91 0.67
C VAL A 586 -16.31 -10.66 1.91
N LYS A 587 -16.69 -11.94 1.77
CA LYS A 587 -17.12 -12.79 2.91
C LYS A 587 -16.02 -12.96 3.97
N ASP A 588 -14.76 -13.00 3.57
CA ASP A 588 -13.63 -13.13 4.50
C ASP A 588 -13.43 -11.84 5.30
N PHE A 589 -13.55 -10.69 4.63
CA PHE A 589 -13.55 -9.38 5.28
C PHE A 589 -14.75 -9.20 6.21
N MET A 590 -15.96 -9.62 5.82
CA MET A 590 -17.12 -9.53 6.72
C MET A 590 -16.93 -10.37 7.98
N LYS A 591 -16.34 -11.57 7.87
CA LYS A 591 -16.09 -12.45 9.02
C LYS A 591 -15.04 -11.86 9.98
N ALA A 592 -13.91 -11.41 9.44
CA ALA A 592 -12.81 -10.89 10.24
C ALA A 592 -13.02 -9.44 10.68
N GLY A 593 -13.49 -8.63 9.77
CA GLY A 593 -13.85 -7.24 9.95
C GLY A 593 -15.04 -7.06 10.85
N GLY A 594 -16.05 -7.93 10.82
CA GLY A 594 -17.23 -7.78 11.69
C GLY A 594 -16.87 -7.77 13.18
N ILE A 595 -16.07 -8.74 13.61
CA ILE A 595 -15.60 -8.79 15.02
C ILE A 595 -14.67 -7.61 15.30
N MET A 596 -13.75 -7.29 14.37
CA MET A 596 -12.83 -6.16 14.54
C MET A 596 -13.59 -4.83 14.66
N THR A 597 -14.62 -4.61 13.87
CA THR A 597 -15.44 -3.38 13.88
C THR A 597 -16.14 -3.19 15.21
N VAL A 598 -16.65 -4.26 15.83
CA VAL A 598 -17.24 -4.19 17.16
C VAL A 598 -16.16 -3.91 18.21
N LEU A 599 -15.03 -4.62 18.16
CA LEU A 599 -13.90 -4.38 19.08
C LEU A 599 -13.37 -2.94 18.96
N PHE A 600 -13.27 -2.44 17.73
CA PHE A 600 -12.85 -1.07 17.42
C PHE A 600 -13.76 -0.07 18.11
N LEU A 601 -15.09 -0.18 17.91
CA LEU A 601 -16.06 0.74 18.50
C LEU A 601 -16.04 0.69 20.03
N VAL A 602 -16.00 -0.50 20.63
CA VAL A 602 -15.98 -0.64 22.08
C VAL A 602 -14.70 -0.04 22.67
N VAL A 603 -13.53 -0.38 22.11
CA VAL A 603 -12.25 0.10 22.62
C VAL A 603 -12.07 1.59 22.38
N SER A 604 -12.44 2.11 21.21
CA SER A 604 -12.31 3.53 20.91
C SER A 604 -13.20 4.37 21.84
N LEU A 605 -14.48 4.01 22.01
CA LEU A 605 -15.41 4.73 22.88
C LEU A 605 -14.99 4.66 24.35
N VAL A 606 -14.56 3.49 24.84
CA VAL A 606 -14.08 3.35 26.22
C VAL A 606 -12.83 4.20 26.44
N MET A 607 -11.86 4.17 25.53
CA MET A 607 -10.63 4.95 25.67
C MET A 607 -10.87 6.45 25.53
N LEU A 608 -11.76 6.87 24.62
CA LEU A 608 -12.11 8.28 24.46
C LEU A 608 -12.63 8.86 25.77
N ASN A 609 -13.54 8.17 26.45
CA ASN A 609 -14.13 8.63 27.72
C ASN A 609 -13.28 8.37 28.97
N LEU A 610 -12.19 7.60 28.85
CA LEU A 610 -11.22 7.41 29.94
C LEU A 610 -10.12 8.47 29.91
N VAL A 611 -9.78 8.95 28.71
CA VAL A 611 -8.69 9.90 28.47
C VAL A 611 -9.18 11.35 28.50
N PHE A 612 -10.36 11.59 27.94
CA PHE A 612 -11.06 12.87 27.93
C PHE A 612 -12.34 12.75 28.76
#